data_AF-A0A1C2I1R1-F1
#
_entry.id   AF-A0A1C2I1R1-F1
#
_cell.length_a   1.000
_cell.length_b   1.000
_cell.length_c   1.000
_cell.angle_alpha   90.00
_cell.angle_beta   90.00
_cell.angle_gamma   90.00
#
_symmetry.space_group_name_H-M   'P 1'
#
loop_
_entity.id
_entity.type
_entity.pdbx_description
1 polymer ?
#
loop_
_entity_poly.entity_id
_entity_poly.type
_entity_poly.pdbx_seq_one_letter_code
_entity_poly.pdbx_strand_id
1 'polypeptide(L)' 'MKSSAELKVGDWYMLANKMYPENRSMDRKVVITALNPKMVYFDQKADRRMPAIARGIMLKALFCKYARAIKEESV' A
#
# COMPACT_ATOMS: atom_id res chain seq x y z
N MET A 1 -12.92 -4.45 19.01
CA MET A 1 -11.51 -4.11 18.68
C MET A 1 -11.32 -4.25 17.18
N LYS A 2 -11.05 -3.16 16.44
CA LYS A 2 -10.75 -3.26 15.01
C LYS A 2 -9.33 -3.83 14.90
N SER A 3 -9.20 -5.05 14.40
CA SER A 3 -7.90 -5.64 14.07
C SER A 3 -7.12 -4.67 13.18
N SER A 4 -6.10 -4.01 13.73
CA SER A 4 -5.06 -3.41 12.90
C SER A 4 -4.41 -4.58 12.18
N ALA A 5 -4.81 -4.83 10.94
CA ALA A 5 -4.17 -5.84 10.11
C ALA A 5 -2.67 -5.53 10.11
N GLU A 6 -1.89 -6.45 10.66
CA GLU A 6 -0.44 -6.32 10.72
C GLU A 6 0.10 -6.20 9.30
N LEU A 7 0.92 -5.18 9.04
CA LEU A 7 1.51 -4.99 7.72
C LEU A 7 2.48 -6.14 7.42
N LYS A 8 2.42 -6.72 6.22
CA LYS A 8 3.33 -7.79 5.79
C LYS A 8 3.96 -7.47 4.44
N VAL A 9 5.21 -7.88 4.27
CA VAL A 9 5.89 -7.83 2.98
C VAL A 9 5.17 -8.78 2.01
N GLY A 10 4.88 -8.31 0.81
CA GLY A 10 4.12 -9.03 -0.21
C GLY A 10 2.62 -8.76 -0.20
N ASP A 11 2.08 -8.13 0.85
CA ASP A 11 0.67 -7.78 0.92
C ASP A 11 0.34 -6.54 0.09
N TRP A 12 -0.86 -6.55 -0.49
CA TRP A 12 -1.38 -5.47 -1.32
C TRP A 12 -2.27 -4.52 -0.53
N TYR A 13 -2.10 -3.24 -0.84
CA TYR A 13 -2.85 -2.16 -0.23
C TYR A 13 -3.35 -1.18 -1.30
N MET A 14 -4.51 -0.61 -1.03
CA MET A 14 -4.95 0.61 -1.71
C MET A 14 -4.51 1.81 -0.87
N LEU A 15 -3.62 2.64 -1.41
CA LEU A 15 -3.06 3.81 -0.75
C LEU A 15 -3.75 5.07 -1.25
N ALA A 16 -4.39 5.81 -0.34
CA ALA A 16 -5.08 7.04 -0.68
C ALA A 16 -4.15 8.10 -1.30
N ASN A 17 -4.66 8.85 -2.29
CA ASN A 17 -3.93 9.99 -2.83
C ASN A 17 -3.74 11.08 -1.76
N LYS A 18 -2.52 11.59 -1.57
CA LYS A 18 -2.23 12.60 -0.54
C LYS A 18 -2.79 13.99 -0.85
N MET A 19 -2.91 14.35 -2.13
CA MET A 19 -3.42 15.67 -2.51
C MET A 19 -4.95 15.73 -2.47
N TYR A 20 -5.62 14.60 -2.70
CA TYR A 20 -7.08 14.50 -2.72
C TYR A 20 -7.54 13.16 -2.10
N PRO A 21 -7.37 12.97 -0.78
CA PRO A 21 -7.70 11.70 -0.10
C PRO A 21 -9.19 11.35 -0.12
N GLU A 22 -10.06 12.32 -0.38
CA GLU A 22 -11.50 12.13 -0.61
C GLU A 22 -11.80 11.56 -1.99
N ASN A 23 -10.93 11.79 -2.98
CA ASN A 23 -11.12 11.29 -4.33
C ASN A 23 -10.43 9.94 -4.53
N ARG A 24 -11.19 8.88 -4.24
CA ARG A 24 -10.72 7.49 -4.34
C ARG A 24 -10.37 7.03 -5.76
N SER A 25 -10.77 7.76 -6.81
CA SER A 25 -10.40 7.40 -8.19
C SER A 25 -8.89 7.54 -8.45
N MET A 26 -8.17 8.25 -7.56
CA MET A 26 -6.73 8.48 -7.66
C MET A 26 -5.93 7.67 -6.65
N ASP A 27 -6.57 6.74 -5.95
CA ASP A 27 -5.89 5.82 -5.03
C ASP A 27 -4.97 4.89 -5.80
N ARG A 28 -3.86 4.51 -5.16
CA ARG A 28 -2.82 3.69 -5.79
C ARG A 28 -2.78 2.30 -5.19
N LYS A 29 -2.89 1.28 -6.04
CA LYS A 29 -2.59 -0.10 -5.68
C LYS A 29 -1.08 -0.25 -5.48
N VAL A 30 -0.66 -0.64 -4.28
CA VAL A 30 0.75 -0.81 -3.92
C VAL A 30 0.97 -2.15 -3.22
N VAL A 31 2.15 -2.72 -3.38
CA VAL A 31 2.60 -3.91 -2.66
C VAL A 31 3.74 -3.53 -1.72
N ILE A 32 3.70 -3.98 -0.47
CA ILE A 32 4.81 -3.76 0.46
C ILE A 32 6.00 -4.62 0.05
N THR A 33 7.16 -4.00 -0.15
CA THR A 33 8.39 -4.67 -0.56
C THR A 33 9.40 -4.81 0.58
N ALA A 34 9.35 -3.93 1.58
CA ALA A 34 10.12 -4.06 2.81
C ALA A 34 9.47 -3.31 3.97
N LEU A 35 9.79 -3.74 5.19
CA LEU A 35 9.33 -3.15 6.44
C LEU A 35 10.50 -2.94 7.39
N ASN A 36 10.49 -1.83 8.10
CA ASN A 36 11.29 -1.66 9.31
C ASN A 36 10.40 -1.05 10.41
N PRO A 37 10.92 -0.85 11.64
CA PRO A 37 10.09 -0.37 12.75
C PRO A 37 9.35 0.96 12.48
N LYS A 38 9.89 1.84 11.63
CA LYS A 38 9.36 3.19 11.38
C LYS A 38 8.83 3.42 9.96
N MET A 39 9.26 2.61 8.99
CA MET A 39 9.08 2.86 7.56
C MET A 39 8.47 1.64 6.87
N VAL A 40 7.70 1.94 5.83
CA VAL A 40 7.14 0.99 4.86
C VAL A 40 7.70 1.35 3.50
N TYR A 41 8.29 0.37 2.82
CA TYR A 41 8.73 0.46 1.44
C TYR A 41 7.73 -0.29 0.59
N PHE A 42 7.31 0.30 -0.53
CA PHE A 42 6.28 -0.27 -1.38
C PHE A 42 6.50 0.07 -2.83
N ASP A 43 6.01 -0.78 -3.70
CA ASP A 43 6.02 -0.57 -5.15
C ASP A 43 4.60 -0.43 -5.67
N GLN A 44 4.40 0.46 -6.64
CA GLN A 44 3.19 0.50 -7.45
C GLN A 44 3.33 -0.49 -8.60
N LYS A 45 2.53 -1.54 -8.56
CA LYS A 45 2.48 -2.58 -9.57
C LYS A 45 1.07 -2.67 -10.15
N ALA A 46 0.95 -2.77 -11.47
CA ALA A 46 -0.32 -3.11 -12.12
C ALA A 46 -0.71 -4.58 -11.82
N ASP A 47 0.27 -5.47 -11.79
CA ASP A 47 0.18 -6.91 -11.48
C ASP A 47 1.49 -7.35 -10.79
N ARG A 48 1.45 -8.35 -9.90
CA ARG A 48 2.60 -8.98 -9.24
C ARG A 48 3.68 -9.43 -10.22
N ARG A 49 3.28 -9.90 -11.42
CA ARG A 49 4.16 -10.37 -12.50
C ARG A 49 4.82 -9.25 -13.30
N MET A 50 4.35 -8.01 -13.17
CA MET A 50 4.90 -6.88 -13.89
C MET A 50 6.03 -6.18 -13.12
N PRO A 51 7.01 -5.59 -13.83
CA PRO A 51 8.04 -4.78 -13.20
C PRO A 51 7.41 -3.60 -12.44
N ALA A 52 8.06 -3.18 -11.36
CA ALA A 52 7.59 -2.06 -10.55
C ALA A 52 7.59 -0.77 -11.39
N ILE A 53 6.47 -0.04 -11.39
CA ILE A 53 6.31 1.20 -12.15
C ILE A 53 6.84 2.39 -11.33
N ALA A 54 6.66 2.35 -10.01
CA ALA A 54 7.18 3.38 -9.10
C ALA A 54 7.48 2.77 -7.73
N ARG A 55 8.63 3.14 -7.13
CA ARG A 55 8.98 2.77 -5.75
C ARG A 55 8.67 3.93 -4.82
N GLY A 56 8.13 3.63 -3.64
CA GLY A 56 7.74 4.60 -2.63
C GLY A 56 8.21 4.20 -1.24
N ILE A 57 8.36 5.21 -0.38
CA ILE A 57 8.71 5.05 1.03
C ILE A 57 7.79 5.95 1.87
N MET A 58 7.31 5.44 3.01
CA MET A 58 6.47 6.22 3.93
C MET A 58 6.67 5.80 5.38
N LEU A 59 6.45 6.74 6.31
CA LEU A 59 6.33 6.40 7.73
C LEU A 59 5.20 5.38 7.95
N LYS A 60 5.47 4.34 8.73
CA LYS A 60 4.54 3.25 9.03
C LYS A 60 3.21 3.75 9.58
N ALA A 61 3.23 4.73 10.49
CA ALA A 61 2.02 5.34 11.03
C ALA A 61 1.16 6.04 9.96
N LEU A 62 1.79 6.75 9.02
CA LEU A 62 1.07 7.38 7.90
C LEU A 62 0.56 6.34 6.91
N PHE A 63 1.36 5.32 6.61
CA PHE A 63 0.94 4.22 5.75
C PHE A 63 -0.31 3.56 6.34
N CYS A 64 -0.31 3.15 7.61
CA CYS A 64 -1.50 2.58 8.25
C CYS A 64 -2.72 3.51 8.28
N LYS A 65 -2.52 4.83 8.28
CA LYS A 65 -3.61 5.81 8.23
C LYS A 65 -4.28 5.88 6.85
N TYR A 66 -3.50 5.77 5.78
CA TYR A 66 -3.96 6.00 4.41
C TYR A 66 -4.13 4.73 3.57
N ALA A 67 -3.54 3.62 4.00
CA ALA A 67 -3.57 2.35 3.30
C ALA A 67 -4.70 1.48 3.82
N ARG A 68 -5.43 0.85 2.90
CA ARG A 68 -6.41 -0.19 3.20
C ARG A 68 -5.94 -1.50 2.60
N ALA A 69 -5.87 -2.55 3.41
CA ALA A 69 -5.57 -3.89 2.92
C ALA A 69 -6.65 -4.33 1.92
N ILE A 70 -6.22 -4.88 0.79
CA ILE A 70 -7.12 -5.43 -0.23
C ILE A 70 -6.77 -6.90 -0.44
N LYS A 71 -7.80 -7.72 -0.67
CA LYS A 71 -7.56 -9.05 -1.24
C LYS A 71 -7.20 -8.83 -2.71
N GLU A 72 -6.13 -9.47 -3.15
CA GLU A 72 -5.85 -9.55 -4.58
C GLU A 72 -7.01 -10.34 -5.19
N GLU A 73 -7.87 -9.68 -5.96
CA GLU A 73 -8.83 -10.39 -6.80
C GLU A 73 -7.99 -11.11 -7.86
N SER A 74 -7.93 -12.43 -7.75
CA SER A 74 -7.38 -13.30 -8.79
C SER A 74 -8.17 -13.03 -10.07
N VAL A 75 -7.52 -12.40 -11.04
CA VAL A 75 -7.99 -12.35 -12.44
C VAL A 75 -7.34 -13.52 -13.18
#